data_AF-A0A6P0RLX5-F1
#
_entry.id   AF-A0A6P0RLX5-F1
#
_cell.length_a   1.000
_cell.length_b   1.000
_cell.length_c   1.000
_cell.angle_alpha   90.00
_cell.angle_beta   90.00
_cell.angle_gamma   90.00
#
_symmetry.space_group_name_H-M   'P 1'
#
loop_
_entity.id
_entity.type
_entity.pdbx_description
1 polymer ?
#
loop_
_entity_poly.entity_id
_entity_poly.type
_entity_poly.pdbx_seq_one_letter_code
_entity_poly.pdbx_strand_id
1 'polypeptide(L)'
;MTDNIQLPLYPEVSTDLTALRQLLLELFVKLAYKEGDFVLSSGQRSSYYINGKQVTLHPQGALAVGRLLLSMLPADTQAVAGLTLGADPIVSAVTVVSAYENQPIPGLIIRKEP
;
A
#
# COMPACT_ATOMS: atom_id res chain seq x y z
N MET A 1 31.89 5.04 -26.51
CA MET A 1 31.84 3.88 -25.59
C MET A 1 32.46 4.31 -24.28
N THR A 2 31.62 4.59 -23.30
CA THR A 2 31.82 4.35 -21.85
C THR A 2 30.57 4.84 -21.14
N ASP A 3 29.63 3.89 -21.02
CA ASP A 3 28.81 3.60 -19.85
C ASP A 3 28.19 4.78 -19.07
N ASN A 4 27.06 5.24 -19.61
CA ASN A 4 25.98 5.78 -18.79
C ASN A 4 25.43 4.64 -17.91
N ILE A 5 26.00 4.44 -16.74
CA ILE A 5 25.38 3.61 -15.71
C ILE A 5 24.18 4.41 -15.17
N GLN A 6 23.02 4.24 -15.84
CA GLN A 6 21.73 4.57 -15.24
C GLN A 6 21.59 3.68 -14.01
N LEU A 7 21.74 4.27 -12.82
CA LEU A 7 21.27 3.67 -11.58
C LEU A 7 19.78 3.30 -11.79
N PRO A 8 19.34 2.08 -11.48
CA PRO A 8 17.94 1.73 -11.63
C PRO A 8 17.11 2.69 -10.79
N LEU A 9 16.11 3.33 -11.42
CA LEU A 9 15.22 4.33 -10.80
C LEU A 9 14.42 3.77 -9.61
N TYR A 10 14.53 2.46 -9.35
CA TYR A 10 13.94 1.76 -8.22
C TYR A 10 14.92 0.69 -7.72
N PRO A 11 15.16 0.56 -6.40
CA PRO A 11 15.87 -0.59 -5.86
C PRO A 11 15.17 -1.89 -6.27
N GLU A 12 15.93 -2.99 -6.34
CA GLU A 12 15.36 -4.30 -6.65
C GLU A 12 14.14 -4.60 -5.76
N VAL A 13 13.11 -5.14 -6.39
CA VAL A 13 11.80 -5.39 -5.80
C VAL A 13 11.90 -6.54 -4.80
N SER A 14 12.23 -6.23 -3.54
CA SER A 14 12.39 -7.21 -2.46
C SER A 14 11.12 -8.02 -2.20
N THR A 15 11.23 -9.35 -2.18
CA THR A 15 10.17 -10.28 -1.75
C THR A 15 10.21 -10.57 -0.25
N ASP A 16 11.24 -10.11 0.46
CA ASP A 16 11.33 -10.28 1.92
C ASP A 16 10.31 -9.39 2.62
N LEU A 17 9.36 -10.03 3.31
CA LEU A 17 8.30 -9.35 4.04
C LEU A 17 8.85 -8.42 5.14
N THR A 18 10.01 -8.73 5.72
CA THR A 18 10.63 -7.88 6.75
C THR A 18 11.12 -6.57 6.14
N ALA A 19 11.88 -6.64 5.06
CA ALA A 19 12.31 -5.47 4.29
C ALA A 19 11.12 -4.64 3.78
N LEU A 20 10.05 -5.29 3.32
CA LEU A 20 8.84 -4.59 2.85
C LEU A 20 8.11 -3.85 3.99
N ARG A 21 8.06 -4.42 5.20
CA ARG A 21 7.52 -3.71 6.38
C ARG A 21 8.35 -2.50 6.72
N GLN A 22 9.67 -2.62 6.67
CA GLN A 22 10.58 -1.52 6.93
C GLN A 22 10.42 -0.41 5.87
N LEU A 23 10.33 -0.77 4.59
CA LEU A 23 10.05 0.16 3.50
C LEU A 23 8.73 0.90 3.70
N LEU A 24 7.65 0.20 4.06
CA LEU A 24 6.37 0.86 4.35
C LEU A 24 6.50 1.84 5.50
N LEU A 25 7.12 1.45 6.61
CA LEU A 25 7.34 2.35 7.75
C LEU A 25 8.06 3.62 7.32
N GLU A 26 9.12 3.51 6.53
CA GLU A 26 9.84 4.66 6.00
C GLU A 26 8.97 5.55 5.13
N LEU A 27 8.16 4.98 4.24
CA LEU A 27 7.23 5.74 3.39
C LEU A 27 6.17 6.45 4.24
N PHE A 28 5.64 5.81 5.29
CA PHE A 28 4.70 6.43 6.21
C PHE A 28 5.31 7.62 6.94
N VAL A 29 6.53 7.46 7.47
CA VAL A 29 7.27 8.54 8.14
C VAL A 29 7.54 9.70 7.18
N LYS A 30 7.99 9.42 5.95
CA LYS A 30 8.39 10.45 4.98
C LYS A 30 7.21 11.16 4.33
N LEU A 31 6.11 10.45 4.04
CA LEU A 31 5.05 10.94 3.15
C LEU A 31 3.71 11.17 3.85
N ALA A 32 3.35 10.36 4.85
CA ALA A 32 2.00 10.34 5.41
C ALA A 32 1.89 10.99 6.79
N TYR A 33 2.96 10.99 7.58
CA TYR A 33 2.99 11.51 8.94
C TYR A 33 3.13 13.04 8.98
N LYS A 34 2.33 13.70 9.82
CA LYS A 34 2.43 15.13 10.13
C LYS A 34 2.15 15.37 11.61
N GLU A 35 2.98 16.21 12.24
CA GLU A 35 2.74 16.75 13.58
C GLU A 35 1.99 18.09 13.51
N GLY A 36 1.15 18.36 14.50
CA GLY A 36 0.34 19.58 14.55
C GLY A 36 -0.93 19.38 15.36
N ASP A 37 -1.88 20.31 15.25
CA ASP A 37 -3.16 20.24 15.95
C ASP A 37 -4.27 19.94 14.95
N PHE A 38 -4.79 18.72 15.00
CA PHE A 38 -5.77 18.22 14.03
C PHE A 38 -7.09 17.88 14.72
N VAL A 39 -8.20 18.20 14.07
CA VAL A 39 -9.51 17.65 14.39
C VAL A 39 -9.80 16.52 13.40
N LEU A 40 -9.93 15.31 13.92
CA LEU A 40 -10.18 14.11 13.12
C LEU A 40 -11.64 14.07 12.64
N SER A 41 -11.94 13.19 11.68
CA SER A 41 -13.31 12.95 11.22
C SER A 41 -14.24 12.43 12.33
N SER A 42 -13.69 11.89 13.41
CA SER A 42 -14.42 11.52 14.64
C SER A 42 -14.79 12.71 15.52
N GLY A 43 -14.30 13.92 15.21
CA GLY A 43 -14.41 15.11 16.05
C GLY A 43 -13.37 15.19 17.17
N GLN A 44 -12.55 14.16 17.37
CA GLN A 44 -11.49 14.14 18.37
C GLN A 44 -10.29 14.99 17.94
N ARG A 45 -9.59 15.57 18.92
CA ARG A 45 -8.31 16.26 18.67
C ARG A 45 -7.14 15.28 18.69
N SER A 46 -6.16 15.53 17.84
CA SER A 46 -4.93 14.74 17.76
C SER A 46 -3.72 15.66 17.55
N SER A 47 -2.60 15.33 18.19
CA SER A 47 -1.31 16.01 18.01
C SER A 47 -0.58 15.57 16.72
N TYR A 48 -1.17 14.63 15.98
CA TYR A 48 -0.62 14.11 14.73
C TYR A 48 -1.71 13.63 13.77
N TYR A 49 -1.36 13.53 12.50
CA TYR A 49 -2.21 13.01 11.45
C TYR A 49 -1.41 12.10 10.52
N ILE A 50 -2.04 11.00 10.09
CA ILE A 50 -1.43 10.03 9.16
C ILE A 50 -2.34 9.88 7.94
N ASN A 51 -1.91 10.39 6.79
CA ASN A 51 -2.63 10.22 5.53
C ASN A 51 -2.13 9.00 4.75
N GLY A 52 -2.67 7.82 5.09
CA GLY A 52 -2.23 6.56 4.47
C GLY A 52 -2.36 6.51 2.94
N LYS A 53 -3.26 7.30 2.34
CA LYS A 53 -3.43 7.37 0.87
C LYS A 53 -2.14 7.77 0.15
N GLN A 54 -1.30 8.62 0.76
CA GLN A 54 -0.04 9.02 0.15
C GLN A 54 0.93 7.84 -0.02
N VAL A 55 0.89 6.88 0.91
CA VAL A 55 1.72 5.68 0.84
C VAL A 55 1.09 4.62 -0.07
N THR A 56 -0.21 4.37 0.04
CA THR A 56 -0.87 3.34 -0.76
C THR A 56 -0.94 3.70 -2.25
N LEU A 57 -0.85 4.99 -2.61
CA LEU A 57 -0.74 5.47 -3.99
C LEU A 57 0.71 5.66 -4.46
N HIS A 58 1.69 5.54 -3.56
CA HIS A 58 3.11 5.56 -3.95
C HIS A 58 3.47 4.23 -4.60
N PRO A 59 4.22 4.19 -5.72
CA PRO A 59 4.49 2.94 -6.46
C PRO A 59 5.11 1.85 -5.58
N GLN A 60 6.12 2.20 -4.78
CA GLN A 60 6.75 1.25 -3.85
C GLN A 60 5.84 0.91 -2.65
N GLY A 61 4.98 1.84 -2.24
CA GLY A 61 4.05 1.60 -1.13
C GLY A 61 2.94 0.65 -1.55
N ALA A 62 2.36 0.84 -2.74
CA ALA A 62 1.41 -0.08 -3.35
C ALA A 62 2.00 -1.49 -3.45
N LEU A 63 3.21 -1.62 -4.01
CA LEU A 63 3.89 -2.92 -4.13
C LEU A 63 4.08 -3.63 -2.78
N ALA A 64 4.58 -2.90 -1.77
CA ALA A 64 4.81 -3.46 -0.44
C ALA A 64 3.49 -3.82 0.27
N VAL A 65 2.47 -2.96 0.17
CA VAL A 65 1.11 -3.25 0.69
C VAL A 65 0.54 -4.50 0.04
N GLY A 66 0.59 -4.60 -1.29
CA GLY A 66 0.06 -5.74 -2.04
C GLY A 66 0.67 -7.06 -1.58
N ARG A 67 2.01 -7.12 -1.48
CA ARG A 67 2.73 -8.32 -1.02
C ARG A 67 2.45 -8.68 0.43
N LEU A 68 2.49 -7.68 1.31
CA LEU A 68 2.26 -7.91 2.74
C LEU A 68 0.84 -8.40 2.99
N LEU A 69 -0.17 -7.80 2.36
CA LEU A 69 -1.54 -8.24 2.51
C LEU A 69 -1.78 -9.60 1.87
N LEU A 70 -1.25 -9.86 0.66
CA LEU A 70 -1.34 -11.17 0.02
C LEU A 70 -0.80 -12.28 0.93
N SER A 71 0.35 -12.06 1.58
CA SER A 71 0.94 -13.02 2.51
C SER A 71 0.10 -13.29 3.78
N MET A 72 -0.86 -12.41 4.07
CA MET A 72 -1.77 -12.54 5.21
C MET A 72 -3.11 -13.17 4.82
N LEU A 73 -3.40 -13.36 3.53
CA LEU A 73 -4.68 -13.90 3.09
C LEU A 73 -4.78 -15.40 3.41
N PRO A 74 -5.93 -15.87 3.92
CA PRO A 74 -6.24 -17.29 3.95
C PRO A 74 -6.17 -17.93 2.56
N ALA A 75 -5.77 -19.21 2.48
CA ALA A 75 -5.60 -19.92 1.21
C ALA A 75 -6.92 -20.08 0.42
N ASP A 76 -8.07 -20.02 1.08
CA ASP A 76 -9.40 -20.10 0.49
C ASP A 76 -10.01 -18.72 0.17
N THR A 77 -9.22 -17.65 0.23
CA THR A 77 -9.67 -16.29 -0.12
C THR A 77 -10.13 -16.24 -1.58
N GLN A 78 -11.38 -15.80 -1.79
CA GLN A 78 -11.98 -15.72 -3.14
C GLN A 78 -11.85 -14.33 -3.78
N ALA A 79 -11.77 -13.28 -2.97
CA ALA A 79 -11.65 -11.90 -3.43
C ALA A 79 -11.16 -11.00 -2.29
N VAL A 80 -10.60 -9.85 -2.64
CA VAL A 80 -10.35 -8.74 -1.70
C VAL A 80 -11.28 -7.57 -2.01
N ALA A 81 -11.84 -6.97 -0.97
CA ALA A 81 -12.77 -5.87 -1.09
C ALA A 81 -12.55 -4.82 -0.02
N GLY A 82 -12.98 -3.59 -0.29
CA GLY A 82 -12.99 -2.55 0.74
C GLY A 82 -13.82 -1.34 0.36
N LEU A 83 -14.14 -0.53 1.37
CA LEU A 83 -14.92 0.69 1.20
C LEU A 83 -14.10 1.76 0.48
N THR A 84 -14.64 2.26 -0.62
CA THR A 84 -14.08 3.40 -1.36
C THR A 84 -14.05 4.66 -0.48
N LEU A 85 -13.11 5.60 -0.63
CA LEU A 85 -12.02 5.65 -1.63
C LEU A 85 -10.66 5.19 -1.07
N GLY A 86 -10.57 5.01 0.25
CA GLY A 86 -9.30 4.66 0.91
C GLY A 86 -8.82 3.24 0.60
N ALA A 87 -9.73 2.30 0.41
CA ALA A 87 -9.39 0.90 0.15
C ALA A 87 -9.02 0.62 -1.32
N ASP A 88 -9.49 1.43 -2.26
CA ASP A 88 -9.31 1.22 -3.70
C ASP A 88 -7.83 1.00 -4.13
N PRO A 89 -6.85 1.83 -3.69
CA PRO A 89 -5.44 1.58 -4.02
C PRO A 89 -4.89 0.30 -3.36
N ILE A 90 -5.40 -0.07 -2.18
CA ILE A 90 -4.97 -1.28 -1.46
C ILE A 90 -5.49 -2.52 -2.17
N VAL A 91 -6.78 -2.55 -2.50
CA VAL A 91 -7.42 -3.61 -3.29
C VAL A 91 -6.67 -3.79 -4.60
N SER A 92 -6.45 -2.70 -5.34
CA SER A 92 -5.75 -2.75 -6.64
C SER A 92 -4.31 -3.25 -6.52
N ALA A 93 -3.60 -2.89 -5.44
CA ALA A 93 -2.25 -3.38 -5.21
C ALA A 93 -2.22 -4.89 -4.97
N VAL A 94 -3.14 -5.42 -4.16
CA VAL A 94 -3.24 -6.85 -3.90
C VAL A 94 -3.58 -7.61 -5.19
N THR A 95 -4.56 -7.15 -5.98
CA THR A 95 -4.95 -7.86 -7.21
C THR A 95 -3.77 -8.00 -8.18
N VAL A 96 -3.03 -6.91 -8.41
CA VAL A 96 -1.88 -6.91 -9.31
C VAL A 96 -0.77 -7.82 -8.77
N VAL A 97 -0.40 -7.69 -7.50
CA VAL A 97 0.66 -8.52 -6.89
C VAL A 97 0.28 -10.00 -6.93
N SER A 98 -0.97 -10.33 -6.64
CA SER A 98 -1.49 -11.70 -6.63
C SER A 98 -1.35 -12.40 -7.98
N ALA A 99 -1.51 -11.65 -9.09
CA ALA A 99 -1.28 -12.17 -10.42
C ALA A 99 0.21 -12.48 -10.66
N TYR A 100 1.12 -11.60 -10.23
CA TYR A 100 2.56 -11.82 -10.36
C TYR A 100 3.10 -12.95 -9.47
N GLU A 101 2.43 -13.23 -8.35
CA GLU A 101 2.82 -14.30 -7.42
C GLU A 101 2.08 -15.62 -7.69
N ASN A 102 1.41 -15.75 -8.84
CA ASN A 102 0.68 -16.95 -9.27
C ASN A 102 -0.41 -17.40 -8.29
N GLN A 103 -1.00 -16.46 -7.56
CA GLN A 103 -2.12 -16.67 -6.65
C GLN A 103 -3.22 -15.64 -6.96
N PRO A 104 -3.84 -15.65 -8.16
CA PRO A 104 -4.70 -14.56 -8.59
C PRO A 104 -5.91 -14.38 -7.68
N ILE A 105 -6.01 -13.23 -7.01
CA ILE A 105 -7.14 -12.81 -6.18
C ILE A 105 -7.83 -11.62 -6.86
N PRO A 106 -9.11 -11.76 -7.29
CA PRO A 106 -9.86 -10.65 -7.85
C PRO A 106 -10.20 -9.59 -6.79
N GLY A 107 -10.38 -8.35 -7.25
CA GLY A 107 -10.73 -7.21 -6.40
C GLY A 107 -12.17 -6.78 -6.58
N LEU A 108 -12.78 -6.29 -5.51
CA LEU A 108 -14.11 -5.68 -5.50
C LEU A 108 -14.05 -4.31 -4.83
N ILE A 109 -14.84 -3.35 -5.32
CA ILE A 109 -14.94 -2.01 -4.73
C ILE A 109 -16.31 -1.89 -4.08
N ILE A 110 -16.33 -1.58 -2.77
CA ILE A 110 -17.56 -1.34 -2.03
C ILE A 110 -17.81 0.16 -2.02
N ARG A 111 -18.96 0.58 -2.56
CA ARG A 111 -19.41 1.98 -2.53
C ARG A 111 -20.37 2.20 -1.36
N LYS A 112 -20.31 3.38 -0.75
CA LYS A 112 -21.19 3.74 0.39
C LYS A 112 -22.65 3.92 -0.04
N GLU A 113 -22.85 4.37 -1.27
CA GLU A 113 -24.14 4.51 -1.92
C GLU A 113 -24.07 3.79 -3.28
N PRO A 114 -25.17 3.15 -3.75
CA PRO A 114 -25.23 2.40 -5.00
C PRO A 114 -24.75 3.20 -6.23
#